data_AF-A0A919S7X3-F1
#
_entry.id   AF-A0A919S7X3-F1
#
_cell.length_a   1.000
_cell.length_b   1.000
_cell.length_c   1.000
_cell.angle_alpha   90.00
_cell.angle_beta   90.00
_cell.angle_gamma   90.00
#
_symmetry.space_group_name_H-M   'P 1'
#
loop_
_entity.id
_entity.type
_entity.pdbx_description
1 polymer ?
#
loop_
_entity_poly.entity_id
_entity_poly.type
_entity_poly.pdbx_seq_one_letter_code
_entity_poly.pdbx_strand_id
1 'polypeptide(L)'
;MAYLFPPMNDEPPPDYREFVAARLDLLELQAVRLTGGDHTAARSLTVDTLTDLAGHWRRLHWKSRLQGRDARVDYLQRRLAIRTRHWREEQLYPVEVRAHQRTYKTVAGVSVAQRLALLIPSTVREELGVVAEAEIAWLHAYRHFIWRRYARVAATSLLVFIAMVQFFTQASAGN
;
A
#
# COMPACT_ATOMS: atom_id res chain seq x y z
N MET A 1 -16.13 -14.37 22.47
CA MET A 1 -15.91 -13.80 21.11
C MET A 1 -14.64 -14.43 20.53
N ALA A 2 -14.77 -15.54 19.81
CA ALA A 2 -13.64 -16.17 19.14
C ALA A 2 -13.36 -15.39 17.84
N TYR A 3 -12.25 -14.64 17.81
CA TYR A 3 -11.82 -13.95 16.60
C TYR A 3 -11.22 -14.97 15.62
N LEU A 4 -11.85 -15.16 14.46
CA LEU A 4 -11.34 -16.02 13.39
C LEU A 4 -9.99 -15.50 12.83
N PHE A 5 -9.68 -14.21 13.08
CA PHE A 5 -8.40 -13.59 12.75
C PHE A 5 -7.98 -12.64 13.88
N PRO A 6 -6.75 -12.76 14.43
CA PRO A 6 -6.25 -11.84 15.44
C PRO A 6 -6.30 -10.38 14.94
N PRO A 7 -6.59 -9.39 15.81
CA PRO A 7 -6.53 -7.98 15.44
C PRO A 7 -5.15 -7.63 14.88
N MET A 8 -5.12 -6.80 13.83
CA MET A 8 -3.87 -6.33 13.22
C MET A 8 -3.01 -5.64 14.30
N ASN A 9 -1.73 -5.99 14.38
CA ASN A 9 -0.82 -5.42 15.38
C ASN A 9 -0.35 -4.04 14.93
N ASP A 10 0.01 -3.18 15.88
CA ASP A 10 0.53 -1.83 15.61
C ASP A 10 1.89 -1.87 14.88
N GLU A 11 2.69 -2.90 15.13
CA GLU A 11 4.00 -3.11 14.50
C GLU A 11 3.91 -4.09 13.31
N PRO A 12 4.61 -3.83 12.19
CA PRO A 12 4.66 -4.74 11.05
C PRO A 12 5.35 -6.07 11.40
N PRO A 13 4.81 -7.21 10.94
CA PRO A 13 5.48 -8.50 11.04
C PRO A 13 6.87 -8.49 10.38
N PRO A 14 7.88 -9.19 10.95
CA PRO A 14 9.24 -9.20 10.41
C PRO A 14 9.31 -9.79 8.99
N ASP A 15 8.52 -10.83 8.71
CA ASP A 15 8.39 -11.45 7.39
C ASP A 15 7.80 -10.50 6.33
N TYR A 16 6.94 -9.56 6.75
CA TYR A 16 6.45 -8.49 5.87
C TYR A 16 7.57 -7.52 5.50
N ARG A 17 8.36 -7.06 6.49
CA ARG A 17 9.49 -6.16 6.26
C ARG A 17 10.52 -6.79 5.32
N GLU A 18 10.89 -8.04 5.55
CA GLU A 18 11.81 -8.79 4.68
C GLU A 18 11.25 -8.92 3.25
N PHE A 19 9.96 -9.21 3.11
CA PHE A 19 9.33 -9.34 1.80
C PHE A 19 9.33 -8.02 1.02
N VAL A 20 9.04 -6.90 1.68
CA VAL A 20 9.07 -5.56 1.09
C VAL A 20 10.50 -5.16 0.75
N ALA A 21 11.46 -5.37 1.67
CA ALA A 21 12.89 -5.14 1.44
C ALA A 21 13.42 -5.84 0.19
N ALA A 22 13.04 -7.10 -0.01
CA ALA A 22 13.48 -7.85 -1.17
C ALA A 22 12.86 -7.38 -2.50
N ARG A 23 11.84 -6.52 -2.50
CA ARG A 23 11.01 -6.25 -3.69
C ARG A 23 10.72 -4.78 -3.96
N LEU A 24 11.09 -3.87 -3.06
CA LEU A 24 10.75 -2.45 -3.18
C LEU A 24 11.31 -1.85 -4.48
N ASP A 25 12.61 -2.02 -4.74
CA ASP A 25 13.26 -1.45 -5.92
C ASP A 25 12.64 -1.94 -7.23
N LEU A 26 12.30 -3.22 -7.28
CA LEU A 26 11.63 -3.82 -8.44
C LEU A 26 10.22 -3.27 -8.62
N LEU A 27 9.50 -3.06 -7.52
CA LEU A 27 8.16 -2.49 -7.54
C LEU A 27 8.17 -1.03 -8.01
N GLU A 28 9.13 -0.23 -7.52
CA GLU A 28 9.31 1.16 -7.95
C GLU A 28 9.69 1.25 -9.43
N LEU A 29 10.64 0.43 -9.88
CA LEU A 29 11.04 0.38 -11.29
C LEU A 29 9.85 0.04 -12.19
N GLN A 30 9.02 -0.92 -11.78
CA GLN A 30 7.81 -1.29 -12.49
C GLN A 30 6.78 -0.15 -12.48
N ALA A 31 6.57 0.51 -11.35
CA ALA A 31 5.66 1.64 -11.24
C ALA A 31 6.07 2.79 -12.17
N VAL A 32 7.36 3.19 -12.17
CA VAL A 32 7.91 4.22 -13.07
C VAL A 32 7.72 3.85 -14.54
N ARG A 33 7.96 2.59 -14.89
CA ARG A 33 7.74 2.10 -16.25
C ARG A 33 6.26 2.18 -16.65
N LEU A 34 5.36 1.88 -15.72
CA LEU A 34 3.92 1.83 -15.96
C LEU A 34 3.25 3.21 -16.03
N THR A 35 3.82 4.21 -15.38
CA THR A 35 3.42 5.63 -15.42
C THR A 35 4.11 6.44 -16.52
N GLY A 36 4.97 5.81 -17.33
CA GLY A 36 5.66 6.49 -18.43
C GLY A 36 6.81 7.40 -17.98
N GLY A 37 7.41 7.15 -16.81
CA GLY A 37 8.51 7.93 -16.27
C GLY A 37 8.10 8.98 -15.23
N ASP A 38 6.82 9.10 -14.91
CA ASP A 38 6.36 9.96 -13.82
C ASP A 38 6.70 9.33 -12.47
N HIS A 39 7.77 9.82 -11.84
CA HIS A 39 8.25 9.39 -10.53
C HIS A 39 7.28 9.72 -9.38
N THR A 40 6.49 10.79 -9.50
CA THR A 40 5.53 11.17 -8.44
C THR A 40 4.33 10.23 -8.44
N ALA A 41 3.77 9.95 -9.62
CA ALA A 41 2.71 8.95 -9.77
C ALA A 41 3.21 7.53 -9.45
N ALA A 42 4.44 7.20 -9.84
CA ALA A 42 5.03 5.90 -9.52
C ALA A 42 5.14 5.70 -8.00
N ARG A 43 5.63 6.72 -7.27
CA ARG A 43 5.73 6.66 -5.82
C ARG A 43 4.36 6.50 -5.15
N SER A 44 3.34 7.25 -5.60
CA SER A 44 1.99 7.11 -5.03
C SER A 44 1.41 5.70 -5.27
N LEU A 45 1.60 5.15 -6.48
CA LEU A 45 1.17 3.79 -6.82
C LEU A 45 1.90 2.73 -5.98
N THR A 46 3.21 2.88 -5.77
CA THR A 46 3.99 1.99 -4.89
C THR A 46 3.43 2.01 -3.48
N VAL A 47 3.27 3.19 -2.87
CA VAL A 47 2.75 3.35 -1.50
C VAL A 47 1.35 2.78 -1.36
N ASP A 48 0.45 3.06 -2.32
CA ASP A 48 -0.91 2.52 -2.32
C ASP A 48 -0.93 0.99 -2.41
N THR A 49 -0.08 0.44 -3.27
CA THR A 49 0.02 -1.02 -3.48
C THR A 49 0.57 -1.71 -2.24
N LEU A 50 1.59 -1.13 -1.59
CA LEU A 50 2.15 -1.63 -0.33
C LEU A 50 1.15 -1.55 0.82
N THR A 51 0.36 -0.47 0.87
CA THR A 51 -0.72 -0.30 1.86
C THR A 51 -1.80 -1.37 1.68
N ASP A 52 -2.20 -1.64 0.43
CA ASP A 52 -3.16 -2.71 0.12
C ASP A 52 -2.60 -4.10 0.50
N LEU A 53 -1.32 -4.34 0.23
CA LEU A 53 -0.63 -5.57 0.60
C LEU A 53 -0.59 -5.74 2.13
N ALA A 54 -0.22 -4.71 2.88
CA ALA A 54 -0.17 -4.72 4.34
C ALA A 54 -1.53 -5.13 4.93
N GLY A 55 -2.62 -4.53 4.43
CA GLY A 55 -3.98 -4.85 4.89
C GLY A 55 -4.41 -6.30 4.64
N HIS A 56 -3.78 -7.00 3.68
CA HIS A 56 -4.09 -8.39 3.33
C HIS A 56 -3.02 -9.40 3.74
N TRP A 57 -1.93 -8.95 4.38
CA TRP A 57 -0.73 -9.75 4.62
C TRP A 57 -1.02 -11.10 5.27
N ARG A 58 -1.72 -11.10 6.42
CA ARG A 58 -2.04 -12.34 7.16
C ARG A 58 -2.82 -13.36 6.32
N ARG A 59 -3.80 -12.89 5.54
CA ARG A 59 -4.62 -13.75 4.68
C ARG A 59 -3.80 -14.31 3.52
N LEU A 60 -2.92 -13.52 2.94
CA LEU A 60 -2.04 -13.93 1.84
C LEU A 60 -0.96 -14.89 2.31
N HIS A 61 -0.39 -14.67 3.49
CA HIS A 61 0.57 -15.59 4.11
C HIS A 61 -0.07 -16.97 4.33
N TRP A 62 -1.25 -17.02 4.94
CA TRP A 62 -2.02 -18.26 5.09
C TRP A 62 -2.33 -18.93 3.75
N LYS A 63 -2.79 -18.17 2.76
CA LYS A 63 -3.09 -18.69 1.43
C LYS A 63 -1.85 -19.25 0.73
N SER A 64 -0.70 -18.60 0.87
CA SER A 64 0.56 -19.07 0.31
C SER A 64 1.00 -20.39 0.93
N ARG A 65 0.85 -20.55 2.26
CA ARG A 65 1.12 -21.83 2.93
C ARG A 65 0.22 -22.97 2.46
N LEU A 66 -1.05 -22.68 2.17
CA LEU A 66 -2.01 -23.69 1.71
C LEU A 66 -1.84 -24.08 0.24
N GLN A 67 -1.43 -23.14 -0.62
CA GLN A 67 -1.39 -23.34 -2.07
C GLN A 67 0.01 -23.68 -2.62
N GLY A 68 1.06 -23.60 -1.80
CA GLY A 68 2.44 -23.83 -2.24
C GLY A 68 2.96 -22.84 -3.29
N ARG A 69 2.20 -21.77 -3.58
CA ARG A 69 2.57 -20.66 -4.47
C ARG A 69 2.70 -19.38 -3.67
N ASP A 70 3.54 -18.46 -4.15
CA ASP A 70 3.72 -17.16 -3.51
C ASP A 70 2.55 -16.21 -3.84
N ALA A 71 1.41 -16.44 -3.20
CA ALA A 71 0.19 -15.66 -3.36
C ALA A 71 0.38 -14.16 -3.07
N ARG A 72 1.46 -13.78 -2.37
CA ARG A 72 1.81 -12.39 -2.07
C ARG A 72 2.33 -11.68 -3.31
N VAL A 73 3.18 -12.34 -4.10
CA VAL A 73 3.72 -11.80 -5.36
C VAL A 73 2.60 -11.63 -6.37
N ASP A 74 1.77 -12.67 -6.54
CA ASP A 74 0.61 -12.61 -7.44
C ASP A 74 -0.35 -11.48 -7.06
N TYR A 75 -0.57 -11.29 -5.76
CA TYR A 75 -1.41 -10.22 -5.24
C TYR A 75 -0.82 -8.84 -5.53
N LEU A 76 0.49 -8.65 -5.25
CA LEU A 76 1.20 -7.40 -5.48
C LEU A 76 1.11 -6.99 -6.97
N GLN A 77 1.44 -7.91 -7.88
CA GLN A 77 1.37 -7.66 -9.32
C GLN A 77 -0.04 -7.32 -9.79
N ARG A 78 -1.05 -8.06 -9.29
CA ARG A 78 -2.45 -7.80 -9.61
C ARG A 78 -2.91 -6.44 -9.11
N ARG A 79 -2.54 -6.05 -7.88
CA ARG A 79 -2.90 -4.74 -7.32
C ARG A 79 -2.23 -3.60 -8.07
N LEU A 80 -0.95 -3.73 -8.40
CA LEU A 80 -0.23 -2.75 -9.21
C LEU A 80 -0.93 -2.55 -10.55
N ALA A 81 -1.26 -3.63 -11.27
CA ALA A 81 -1.96 -3.55 -12.55
C ALA A 81 -3.32 -2.85 -12.45
N ILE A 82 -4.11 -3.16 -11.41
CA ILE A 82 -5.41 -2.51 -11.16
C ILE A 82 -5.22 -1.01 -10.86
N ARG A 83 -4.27 -0.66 -10.00
CA ARG A 83 -4.01 0.74 -9.61
C ARG A 83 -3.47 1.56 -10.78
N THR A 84 -2.56 1.02 -11.57
CA THR A 84 -2.10 1.65 -12.81
C THR A 84 -3.24 1.86 -13.78
N ARG A 85 -4.15 0.89 -13.92
CA ARG A 85 -5.32 1.04 -14.78
C ARG A 85 -6.21 2.19 -14.30
N HIS A 86 -6.53 2.26 -13.01
CA HIS A 86 -7.29 3.38 -12.45
C HIS A 86 -6.61 4.72 -12.65
N TRP A 87 -5.30 4.81 -12.37
CA TRP A 87 -4.53 6.03 -12.61
C TRP A 87 -4.59 6.48 -14.08
N ARG A 88 -4.55 5.53 -15.04
CA ARG A 88 -4.72 5.84 -16.47
C ARG A 88 -6.12 6.32 -16.81
N GLU A 89 -7.15 5.76 -16.17
CA GLU A 89 -8.55 6.14 -16.37
C GLU A 89 -8.86 7.53 -15.77
N GLU A 90 -8.16 7.92 -14.70
CA GLU A 90 -8.31 9.23 -14.04
C GLU A 90 -7.59 10.37 -14.78
N GLN A 91 -6.63 10.06 -15.66
CA GLN A 91 -5.98 11.04 -16.52
C GLN A 91 -6.97 11.50 -17.62
N LEU A 92 -7.67 12.62 -17.39
CA LEU A 92 -8.50 13.29 -18.40
C LEU A 92 -7.62 13.84 -19.55
N TYR A 93 -7.47 13.07 -20.63
CA TYR A 93 -6.99 13.43 -21.98
C TYR A 93 -5.47 13.46 -22.28
N PRO A 94 -5.13 13.51 -23.58
CA PRO A 94 -4.69 12.38 -24.39
C PRO A 94 -3.21 12.05 -24.14
N VAL A 95 -2.87 10.77 -24.09
CA VAL A 95 -1.47 10.35 -24.03
C VAL A 95 -0.81 10.66 -25.38
N GLU A 96 -0.25 11.87 -25.54
CA GLU A 96 0.82 12.07 -26.50
C GLU A 96 2.00 11.22 -26.02
N VAL A 97 2.21 10.09 -26.69
CA VAL A 97 3.41 9.26 -26.54
C VAL A 97 4.58 10.07 -27.11
N ARG A 98 5.08 11.05 -26.35
CA ARG A 98 6.37 11.66 -26.63
C ARG A 98 7.43 10.65 -26.22
N ALA A 99 7.97 9.95 -27.22
CA ALA A 99 9.19 9.17 -27.07
C ALA A 99 10.25 10.09 -26.45
N HIS A 100 10.56 9.85 -25.16
CA HIS A 100 11.58 10.59 -24.45
C HIS A 100 12.93 10.30 -25.11
N GLN A 101 13.38 11.21 -25.96
CA GLN A 101 14.74 11.23 -26.48
C GLN A 101 15.65 11.49 -25.28
N ARG A 102 16.39 10.46 -24.84
CA ARG A 102 17.38 10.56 -23.75
C ARG A 102 18.35 11.69 -24.07
N THR A 103 18.11 12.87 -23.52
CA THR A 103 19.10 13.92 -23.47
C THR A 103 20.05 13.54 -22.34
N TYR A 104 21.18 12.94 -22.68
CA TYR A 104 22.30 12.83 -21.75
C TYR A 104 22.75 14.25 -21.41
N LYS A 105 22.36 14.73 -20.24
CA LYS A 105 22.89 15.97 -19.66
C LYS A 105 24.36 15.68 -19.31
N THR A 106 25.28 16.08 -20.19
CA THR A 106 26.72 16.07 -19.90
C THR A 106 26.97 17.10 -18.80
N VAL A 107 27.04 16.64 -17.55
CA VAL A 107 27.38 17.48 -16.40
C VAL A 107 28.87 17.78 -16.47
N ALA A 108 29.20 19.00 -16.88
CA ALA A 108 30.55 19.54 -16.80
C ALA A 108 31.00 19.61 -15.33
N GLY A 109 32.19 19.07 -15.04
CA GLY A 109 32.96 19.40 -13.84
C GLY A 109 32.54 18.74 -12.52
N VAL A 110 32.39 17.41 -12.48
CA VAL A 110 32.22 16.67 -11.21
C VAL A 110 33.59 16.36 -10.59
N SER A 111 33.87 16.92 -9.41
CA SER A 111 35.13 16.70 -8.69
C SER A 111 35.30 15.23 -8.25
N VAL A 112 36.53 14.79 -8.06
CA VAL A 112 36.89 13.41 -7.68
C VAL A 112 36.15 12.96 -6.41
N ALA A 113 35.88 13.87 -5.48
CA ALA A 113 35.11 13.60 -4.26
C ALA A 113 33.65 13.20 -4.54
N GLN A 114 32.99 13.79 -5.55
CA GLN A 114 31.63 13.37 -5.94
C GLN A 114 31.62 12.04 -6.71
N ARG A 115 32.67 11.72 -7.48
CA ARG A 115 32.81 10.39 -8.10
C ARG A 115 33.03 9.30 -7.05
N LEU A 116 33.76 9.61 -5.98
CA LEU A 116 33.97 8.68 -4.87
C LEU A 116 32.75 8.57 -3.94
N ALA A 117 31.96 9.64 -3.79
CA ALA A 117 30.71 9.59 -3.01
C ALA A 117 29.66 8.63 -3.61
N LEU A 118 29.66 8.44 -4.93
CA LEU A 118 28.84 7.42 -5.63
C LEU A 118 29.35 5.98 -5.40
N LEU A 119 30.61 5.82 -4.98
CA LEU A 119 31.24 4.53 -4.72
C LEU A 119 31.13 4.10 -3.25
N ILE A 120 30.65 4.97 -2.36
CA ILE A 120 30.32 4.60 -0.98
C ILE A 120 28.94 3.95 -1.04
N PRO A 121 28.80 2.62 -0.84
CA PRO A 121 27.51 1.97 -0.81
C PRO A 121 26.78 2.50 0.42
N SER A 122 25.78 3.36 0.24
CA SER A 122 24.92 3.81 1.33
C SER A 122 23.86 2.78 1.67
N THR A 123 24.26 1.52 1.81
CA THR A 123 23.37 0.38 2.12
C THR A 123 22.55 0.64 3.39
N VAL A 124 23.14 1.32 4.37
CA VAL A 124 22.45 1.67 5.63
C VAL A 124 21.29 2.65 5.42
N ARG A 125 21.39 3.62 4.49
CA ARG A 125 20.31 4.58 4.22
C ARG A 125 19.20 4.00 3.36
N GLU A 126 19.54 3.11 2.43
CA GLU A 126 18.54 2.40 1.61
C GLU A 126 17.75 1.40 2.47
N GLU A 127 18.41 0.60 3.32
CA GLU A 127 17.73 -0.31 4.24
C GLU A 127 16.78 0.44 5.21
N LEU A 128 17.22 1.59 5.75
CA LEU A 128 16.36 2.44 6.59
C LEU A 128 15.17 3.02 5.83
N GLY A 129 15.35 3.37 4.55
CA GLY A 129 14.28 3.86 3.68
C GLY A 129 13.21 2.78 3.43
N VAL A 130 13.64 1.56 3.12
CA VAL A 130 12.72 0.44 2.90
C VAL A 130 11.94 0.10 4.17
N VAL A 131 12.61 0.04 5.32
CA VAL A 131 11.94 -0.24 6.60
C VAL A 131 10.92 0.86 6.91
N ALA A 132 11.26 2.13 6.69
CA ALA A 132 10.33 3.23 6.89
C ALA A 132 9.12 3.16 5.95
N GLU A 133 9.30 2.81 4.67
CA GLU A 133 8.17 2.69 3.73
C GLU A 133 7.26 1.50 4.07
N ALA A 134 7.83 0.39 4.54
CA ALA A 134 7.06 -0.75 5.05
C ALA A 134 6.25 -0.36 6.30
N GLU A 135 6.85 0.37 7.24
CA GLU A 135 6.18 0.85 8.46
C GLU A 135 5.07 1.85 8.14
N ILE A 136 5.31 2.81 7.25
CA ILE A 136 4.31 3.80 6.81
C ILE A 136 3.12 3.09 6.15
N ALA A 137 3.38 2.14 5.24
CA ALA A 137 2.32 1.36 4.59
C ALA A 137 1.52 0.54 5.61
N TRP A 138 2.19 -0.06 6.60
CA TRP A 138 1.53 -0.82 7.66
C TRP A 138 0.65 0.07 8.55
N LEU A 139 1.14 1.23 8.96
CA LEU A 139 0.39 2.22 9.73
C LEU A 139 -0.84 2.73 8.97
N HIS A 140 -0.70 3.00 7.68
CA HIS A 140 -1.82 3.40 6.83
C HIS A 140 -2.89 2.31 6.74
N ALA A 141 -2.48 1.06 6.54
CA ALA A 141 -3.39 -0.08 6.52
C ALA A 141 -4.07 -0.29 7.89
N TYR A 142 -3.32 -0.14 8.98
CA TYR A 142 -3.82 -0.25 10.34
C TYR A 142 -4.86 0.83 10.64
N ARG A 143 -4.57 2.08 10.27
CA ARG A 143 -5.52 3.20 10.43
C ARG A 143 -6.81 2.93 9.68
N HIS A 144 -6.74 2.43 8.45
CA HIS A 144 -7.93 2.06 7.67
C HIS A 144 -8.71 0.91 8.31
N PHE A 145 -8.02 -0.08 8.88
CA PHE A 145 -8.63 -1.18 9.62
C PHE A 145 -9.38 -0.69 10.86
N ILE A 146 -8.76 0.19 11.65
CA ILE A 146 -9.38 0.86 12.80
C ILE A 146 -10.65 1.59 12.38
N TRP A 147 -10.59 2.41 11.32
CA TRP A 147 -11.74 3.17 10.83
C TRP A 147 -12.91 2.27 10.45
N ARG A 148 -12.65 1.13 9.78
CA ARG A 148 -13.70 0.15 9.45
C ARG A 148 -14.28 -0.55 10.68
N ARG A 149 -13.51 -0.68 11.76
CA ARG A 149 -14.02 -1.22 13.03
C ARG A 149 -14.92 -0.20 13.71
N TYR A 150 -14.49 1.06 13.82
CA TYR A 150 -15.32 2.12 14.39
C TYR A 150 -16.59 2.37 13.58
N ALA A 151 -16.50 2.40 12.24
CA ALA A 151 -17.68 2.55 11.39
C ALA A 151 -18.71 1.42 11.61
N ARG A 152 -18.26 0.16 11.78
CA ARG A 152 -19.15 -0.96 12.09
C ARG A 152 -19.77 -0.86 13.48
N VAL A 153 -19.00 -0.44 14.49
CA VAL A 153 -19.52 -0.22 15.85
C VAL A 153 -20.52 0.93 15.87
N ALA A 154 -20.23 2.04 15.20
CA ALA A 154 -21.15 3.17 15.07
C ALA A 154 -22.45 2.78 14.36
N ALA A 155 -22.36 2.05 13.24
CA ALA A 155 -23.54 1.59 12.50
C ALA A 155 -24.40 0.61 13.33
N THR A 156 -23.78 -0.33 14.04
CA THR A 156 -24.51 -1.25 14.93
C THR A 156 -25.15 -0.51 16.10
N SER A 157 -24.44 0.43 16.73
CA SER A 157 -24.99 1.28 17.78
C SER A 157 -26.19 2.10 17.29
N LEU A 158 -26.11 2.67 16.07
CA LEU A 158 -27.19 3.44 15.46
C LEU A 158 -28.41 2.56 15.19
N LEU A 159 -28.21 1.35 14.66
CA LEU A 159 -29.31 0.40 14.43
C LEU A 159 -30.00 0.00 15.73
N VAL A 160 -29.23 -0.29 16.78
CA VAL A 160 -29.78 -0.60 18.12
C VAL A 160 -30.57 0.58 18.67
N PHE A 161 -30.04 1.80 18.52
CA PHE A 161 -30.73 3.01 18.96
C PHE A 161 -32.05 3.23 18.21
N ILE A 162 -32.07 3.08 16.89
CA ILE A 162 -33.28 3.18 16.07
C ILE A 162 -34.31 2.12 16.49
N ALA A 163 -33.88 0.87 16.65
CA ALA A 163 -34.76 -0.22 17.08
C ALA A 163 -35.36 0.07 18.48
N MET A 164 -34.56 0.61 19.39
CA MET A 164 -35.01 0.99 20.73
C MET A 164 -36.06 2.09 20.67
N VAL A 165 -35.85 3.15 19.87
CA VAL A 165 -36.83 4.23 19.68
C VAL A 165 -38.13 3.69 19.10
N GLN A 166 -38.06 2.83 18.07
CA GLN A 166 -39.26 2.21 17.49
C GLN A 166 -40.05 1.37 18.50
N PHE A 167 -39.34 0.61 19.34
CA PHE A 167 -39.95 -0.20 20.40
C PHE A 167 -40.70 0.66 21.42
N PHE A 168 -40.10 1.75 21.91
CA PHE A 168 -40.76 2.66 22.84
C PHE A 168 -41.96 3.39 22.21
N THR A 169 -41.86 3.77 20.93
CA THR A 169 -42.98 4.38 20.22
C THR A 169 -44.17 3.42 20.09
N GLN A 170 -43.92 2.14 19.78
CA GLN A 170 -44.97 1.12 19.72
C GLN A 170 -45.58 0.84 21.10
N ALA A 171 -44.74 0.77 22.15
CA ALA A 171 -45.20 0.57 23.52
C ALA A 171 -46.06 1.73 24.04
N SER A 172 -45.74 2.97 23.63
CA SER A 172 -46.50 4.17 23.99
C SER A 172 -47.85 4.25 23.26
N ALA A 173 -47.93 3.79 22.01
CA ALA A 173 -49.16 3.84 21.20
C ALA A 173 -50.17 2.73 21.51
N GLY A 174 -49.79 1.72 22.29
CA GLY A 174 -50.62 0.57 22.64
C GLY A 174 -51.34 0.66 24.00
N ASN A 175 -51.10 1.73 24.77
CA ASN A 175 -51.81 2.07 26.01
C ASN A 175 -52.75 3.26 25.76
#